data_AF-A0AB38VM87-F1
#
_entry.id   AF-A0AB38VM87-F1
#
_cell.length_a   1.000
_cell.length_b   1.000
_cell.length_c   1.000
_cell.angle_alpha   90.00
_cell.angle_beta   90.00
_cell.angle_gamma   90.00
#
_symmetry.space_group_name_H-M   'P 1'
#
loop_
_entity.id
_entity.type
_entity.pdbx_description
1 polymer ?
#
loop_
_entity_poly.entity_id
_entity_poly.type
_entity_poly.pdbx_seq_one_letter_code
_entity_poly.pdbx_strand_id
1 'polypeptide(L)'
;MAKTSKKLTKSLGPIGKLISIIPDTTELIGKAIDNSRPIIEKELDRRHEKKQTYTQLDNVVHLDINDAQVYLEQRHFNVSRIVAEPNSKWATLHPNQVVNMSPKAGRVRIGSLVKLYYITEDILEESKTLLLSKSEKSKARQQRLTEVLSTPSQLLKKKSK
;
A
#
# COMPACT_ATOMS: atom_id res chain seq x y z
N MET A 1 -2.81 -44.24 -36.83
CA MET A 1 -3.71 -43.14 -36.42
C MET A 1 -3.87 -43.18 -34.90
N ALA A 2 -3.59 -42.07 -34.23
CA ALA A 2 -3.73 -41.90 -32.78
C ALA A 2 -5.22 -41.82 -32.38
N LYS A 3 -5.58 -42.24 -31.15
CA LYS A 3 -6.20 -41.36 -30.12
C LYS A 3 -6.04 -41.95 -28.72
N THR A 4 -5.37 -41.15 -27.89
CA THR A 4 -5.16 -41.19 -26.45
C THR A 4 -6.43 -41.41 -25.62
N SER A 5 -6.40 -42.32 -24.64
CA SER A 5 -7.24 -42.25 -23.44
C SER A 5 -6.37 -42.03 -22.22
N LYS A 6 -6.56 -40.87 -21.58
CA LYS A 6 -5.84 -40.44 -20.39
C LYS A 6 -6.30 -41.28 -19.19
N LYS A 7 -5.35 -41.95 -18.53
CA LYS A 7 -5.54 -42.58 -17.22
C LYS A 7 -5.94 -41.53 -16.20
N LEU A 8 -7.13 -41.71 -15.61
CA LEU A 8 -7.66 -40.92 -14.50
C LEU A 8 -7.23 -41.55 -13.17
N THR A 9 -7.06 -40.66 -12.19
CA THR A 9 -6.92 -40.89 -10.74
C THR A 9 -5.50 -41.18 -10.23
N LYS A 10 -4.83 -40.08 -9.92
CA LYS A 10 -3.73 -40.01 -8.97
C LYS A 10 -4.29 -40.30 -7.57
N SER A 11 -3.70 -41.27 -6.88
CA SER A 11 -3.30 -41.21 -5.46
C SER A 11 -4.15 -40.31 -4.55
N LEU A 12 -5.19 -40.88 -3.94
CA LEU A 12 -5.76 -40.38 -2.68
C LEU A 12 -5.08 -41.15 -1.54
N GLY A 13 -4.38 -40.42 -0.68
CA GLY A 13 -3.66 -40.93 0.48
C GLY A 13 -4.56 -41.55 1.56
N PRO A 14 -3.99 -41.90 2.73
CA PRO A 14 -4.51 -42.90 3.67
C PRO A 14 -5.62 -42.38 4.60
N ILE A 15 -6.58 -41.61 4.08
CA ILE A 15 -7.71 -41.08 4.86
C ILE A 15 -9.00 -41.91 4.60
N GLY A 16 -9.01 -42.78 3.59
CA GLY A 16 -10.20 -43.50 3.13
C GLY A 16 -10.62 -44.75 3.91
N LYS A 17 -10.02 -45.07 5.08
CA LYS A 17 -10.31 -46.32 5.83
C LYS A 17 -11.02 -46.13 7.17
N LEU A 18 -11.55 -44.95 7.50
CA LEU A 18 -12.17 -44.68 8.80
C LEU A 18 -13.72 -44.67 8.83
N ILE A 19 -14.42 -45.04 7.75
CA ILE A 19 -15.89 -44.91 7.67
C ILE A 19 -16.63 -46.26 7.54
N SER A 20 -16.18 -47.35 8.18
CA SER A 20 -16.99 -48.58 8.06
C SER A 20 -16.93 -49.61 9.19
N ILE A 21 -16.43 -49.31 10.38
CA ILE A 21 -16.43 -50.32 11.46
C ILE A 21 -16.78 -49.67 12.80
N ILE A 22 -17.79 -50.26 13.45
CA ILE A 22 -18.24 -50.14 14.85
C ILE A 22 -19.51 -49.27 15.05
N PRO A 23 -20.70 -49.89 15.30
CA PRO A 23 -21.91 -49.16 15.68
C PRO A 23 -21.96 -48.70 17.15
N ASP A 24 -21.04 -49.10 18.03
CA ASP A 24 -21.08 -48.77 19.46
C ASP A 24 -19.89 -47.91 19.94
N THR A 25 -19.77 -46.67 19.44
CA THR A 25 -18.84 -45.66 20.02
C THR A 25 -19.46 -44.27 20.15
N THR A 26 -20.77 -44.14 19.95
CA THR A 26 -21.50 -42.86 20.05
C THR A 26 -21.40 -42.22 21.44
N GLU A 27 -21.20 -43.00 22.51
CA GLU A 27 -20.97 -42.46 23.87
C GLU A 27 -19.54 -41.92 24.08
N LEU A 28 -18.54 -42.42 23.35
CA LEU A 28 -17.14 -41.99 23.49
C LEU A 28 -16.82 -40.75 22.66
N ILE A 29 -17.54 -40.56 21.55
CA ILE A 29 -17.42 -39.39 20.67
C ILE A 29 -17.93 -38.12 21.38
N GLY A 30 -18.91 -38.23 22.29
CA GLY A 30 -19.41 -37.11 23.09
C GLY A 30 -18.32 -36.45 23.95
N LYS A 31 -17.51 -37.24 24.66
CA LYS A 31 -16.48 -36.73 25.59
C LYS A 31 -15.24 -36.15 24.89
N ALA A 32 -14.92 -36.59 23.67
CA ALA A 32 -13.81 -36.05 22.89
C ALA A 32 -14.17 -34.76 22.13
N ILE A 33 -15.43 -34.63 21.69
CA ILE A 33 -15.95 -33.40 21.11
C ILE A 33 -16.09 -32.31 22.18
N ASP A 34 -16.56 -32.64 23.38
CA ASP A 34 -16.79 -31.64 24.44
C ASP A 34 -15.51 -30.96 24.94
N ASN A 35 -14.37 -31.67 24.97
CA ASN A 35 -13.09 -31.09 25.38
C ASN A 35 -12.37 -30.31 24.27
N SER A 36 -12.74 -30.50 23.00
CA SER A 36 -12.15 -29.78 21.86
C SER A 36 -12.98 -28.60 21.36
N ARG A 37 -14.29 -28.57 21.67
CA ARG A 37 -15.17 -27.40 21.48
C ARG A 37 -14.57 -26.08 21.98
N PRO A 38 -14.10 -25.94 23.24
CA PRO A 38 -13.58 -24.66 23.72
C PRO A 38 -12.33 -24.20 22.97
N ILE A 39 -11.55 -25.12 22.38
CA ILE A 39 -10.34 -24.79 21.63
C ILE A 39 -10.69 -24.32 20.21
N ILE A 40 -11.65 -24.99 19.56
CA ILE A 40 -12.13 -24.62 18.23
C ILE A 40 -12.91 -23.31 18.29
N GLU A 41 -13.78 -23.15 19.28
CA GLU A 41 -14.60 -21.95 19.53
C GLU A 41 -13.70 -20.75 19.84
N LYS A 42 -12.72 -20.90 20.73
CA LYS A 42 -11.76 -19.84 21.05
C LYS A 42 -10.93 -19.37 19.85
N GLU A 43 -10.52 -20.27 18.94
CA GLU A 43 -9.77 -19.84 17.75
C GLU A 43 -10.69 -19.27 16.66
N LEU A 44 -11.93 -19.75 16.54
CA LEU A 44 -12.93 -19.18 15.65
C LEU A 44 -13.29 -17.75 16.11
N ASP A 45 -13.60 -17.56 17.39
CA ASP A 45 -13.93 -16.25 17.97
C ASP A 45 -12.78 -15.28 17.86
N ARG A 46 -11.55 -15.71 18.16
CA ARG A 46 -10.36 -14.87 17.97
C ARG A 46 -10.14 -14.47 16.51
N ARG A 47 -10.56 -15.28 15.54
CA ARG A 47 -10.54 -14.94 14.10
C ARG A 47 -11.66 -13.97 13.76
N HIS A 48 -12.85 -14.14 14.33
CA HIS A 48 -13.99 -13.24 14.14
C HIS A 48 -13.71 -11.86 14.74
N GLU A 49 -13.25 -11.77 15.98
CA GLU A 49 -12.86 -10.51 16.64
C GLU A 49 -11.75 -9.77 15.87
N LYS A 50 -10.71 -10.51 15.43
CA LYS A 50 -9.63 -9.92 14.60
C LYS A 50 -10.14 -9.44 13.25
N LYS A 51 -11.10 -10.12 12.62
CA LYS A 51 -11.70 -9.68 11.37
C LYS A 51 -12.62 -8.48 11.55
N GLN A 52 -13.29 -8.37 12.70
CA GLN A 52 -14.14 -7.22 13.02
C GLN A 52 -13.35 -5.97 13.44
N THR A 53 -12.10 -6.14 13.91
CA THR A 53 -11.29 -5.00 14.37
C THR A 53 -10.56 -4.26 13.24
N TYR A 54 -10.33 -4.90 12.08
CA TYR A 54 -9.54 -4.34 10.99
C TYR A 54 -10.36 -4.20 9.71
N THR A 55 -10.35 -2.99 9.15
CA THR A 55 -11.02 -2.63 7.90
C THR A 55 -9.97 -2.25 6.85
N GLN A 56 -10.35 -2.39 5.58
CA GLN A 56 -9.53 -1.91 4.48
C GLN A 56 -9.54 -0.36 4.46
N LEU A 57 -8.38 0.25 4.60
CA LEU A 57 -8.15 1.66 4.35
C LEU A 57 -7.85 1.85 2.86
N ASP A 58 -8.72 2.59 2.18
CA ASP A 58 -8.56 2.90 0.77
C ASP A 58 -7.59 4.07 0.57
N ASN A 59 -6.98 4.10 -0.62
CA ASN A 59 -6.10 5.20 -0.99
C ASN A 59 -6.92 6.42 -1.44
N VAL A 60 -6.86 7.50 -0.66
CA VAL A 60 -7.52 8.79 -0.97
C VAL A 60 -6.52 9.85 -1.47
N VAL A 61 -5.30 9.46 -1.83
CA VAL A 61 -4.35 10.38 -2.49
C VAL A 61 -4.92 10.83 -3.84
N HIS A 62 -4.72 12.10 -4.16
CA HIS A 62 -5.26 12.83 -5.30
C HIS A 62 -6.75 13.23 -5.22
N LEU A 63 -7.46 12.88 -4.15
CA LEU A 63 -8.81 13.40 -3.92
C LEU A 63 -8.79 14.78 -3.27
N ASP A 64 -9.91 15.50 -3.34
CA ASP A 64 -10.13 16.70 -2.53
C ASP A 64 -10.12 16.31 -1.04
N ILE A 65 -9.54 17.17 -0.21
CA ILE A 65 -9.40 16.93 1.23
C ILE A 65 -10.75 16.75 1.94
N ASN A 66 -11.80 17.43 1.49
CA ASN A 66 -13.11 17.35 2.13
C ASN A 66 -13.80 16.02 1.77
N ASP A 67 -13.76 15.65 0.49
CA ASP A 67 -14.32 14.37 0.02
C ASP A 67 -13.58 13.19 0.65
N ALA A 68 -12.25 13.27 0.71
CA ALA A 68 -11.40 12.27 1.33
C ALA A 68 -11.69 12.10 2.83
N GLN A 69 -11.92 13.20 3.55
CA GLN A 69 -12.28 13.18 4.95
C GLN A 69 -13.62 12.46 5.16
N VAL A 70 -14.66 12.91 4.47
CA VAL A 70 -16.01 12.33 4.58
C VAL A 70 -15.99 10.83 4.26
N TYR A 71 -15.28 10.44 3.20
CA TYR A 71 -15.18 9.04 2.77
C TYR A 71 -14.56 8.12 3.84
N LEU A 72 -13.54 8.61 4.55
CA LEU A 72 -12.84 7.85 5.59
C LEU A 72 -13.60 7.84 6.92
N GLU A 73 -14.23 8.95 7.29
CA GLU A 73 -15.06 9.05 8.50
C GLU A 73 -16.28 8.13 8.40
N GLN A 74 -16.91 8.02 7.21
CA GLN A 74 -17.98 7.06 6.93
C GLN A 74 -17.55 5.59 7.13
N ARG A 75 -16.25 5.30 7.06
CA ARG A 75 -15.65 3.98 7.31
C ARG A 75 -15.14 3.82 8.74
N HIS A 76 -15.55 4.72 9.63
CA HIS A 76 -15.17 4.75 11.05
C HIS A 76 -13.66 4.92 11.27
N PHE A 77 -12.98 5.65 10.39
CA PHE A 77 -11.62 6.13 10.63
C PHE A 77 -11.66 7.54 11.20
N ASN A 78 -10.73 7.84 12.10
CA ASN A 78 -10.53 9.20 12.61
C ASN A 78 -9.59 9.92 11.64
N VAL A 79 -9.97 11.09 11.13
CA VAL A 79 -9.19 11.80 10.12
C VAL A 79 -8.59 13.08 10.70
N SER A 80 -7.31 13.33 10.40
CA SER A 80 -6.64 14.59 10.72
C SER A 80 -6.09 15.22 9.44
N ARG A 81 -6.44 16.49 9.23
CA ARG A 81 -6.00 17.30 8.08
C ARG A 81 -4.72 18.04 8.43
N ILE A 82 -3.69 17.86 7.62
CA ILE A 82 -2.38 18.47 7.84
C ILE A 82 -1.94 19.15 6.55
N VAL A 83 -1.53 20.42 6.63
CA VAL A 83 -0.95 21.14 5.49
C VAL A 83 0.41 20.52 5.18
N ALA A 84 0.67 20.21 3.92
CA ALA A 84 1.90 19.56 3.49
C ALA A 84 3.06 20.57 3.32
N GLU A 85 4.30 20.14 3.56
CA GLU A 85 5.51 20.99 3.44
C GLU A 85 5.96 21.20 1.98
N PRO A 86 6.15 22.43 1.48
CA PRO A 86 6.36 22.72 0.07
C PRO A 86 7.37 21.81 -0.63
N ASN A 87 6.98 21.27 -1.79
CA ASN A 87 7.81 20.33 -2.53
C ASN A 87 7.70 20.58 -4.04
N SER A 88 8.84 20.56 -4.73
CA SER A 88 8.88 20.69 -6.20
C SER A 88 8.00 19.70 -6.95
N LYS A 89 7.67 18.54 -6.35
CA LYS A 89 6.76 17.54 -6.95
C LYS A 89 5.30 17.98 -7.00
N TRP A 90 4.92 18.98 -6.22
CA TRP A 90 3.53 19.43 -6.09
C TRP A 90 3.18 20.61 -6.98
N ALA A 91 4.16 21.20 -7.66
CA ALA A 91 3.99 22.36 -8.53
C ALA A 91 2.94 22.16 -9.65
N THR A 92 2.65 20.91 -10.03
CA THR A 92 1.70 20.52 -11.07
C THR A 92 0.35 20.02 -10.54
N LEU A 93 0.16 20.02 -9.21
CA LEU A 93 -1.05 19.51 -8.56
C LEU A 93 -2.09 20.62 -8.33
N HIS A 94 -3.29 20.21 -7.91
CA HIS A 94 -4.39 21.12 -7.64
C HIS A 94 -4.43 21.54 -6.16
N PRO A 95 -4.96 22.75 -5.86
CA PRO A 95 -5.19 23.16 -4.49
C PRO A 95 -6.21 22.23 -3.81
N ASN A 96 -6.11 22.12 -2.47
CA ASN A 96 -6.93 21.27 -1.61
C ASN A 96 -6.86 19.76 -1.89
N GLN A 97 -5.92 19.34 -2.73
CA GLN A 97 -5.71 17.94 -3.06
C GLN A 97 -4.86 17.23 -2.02
N VAL A 98 -5.23 16.00 -1.67
CA VAL A 98 -4.44 15.11 -0.80
C VAL A 98 -3.21 14.62 -1.56
N VAL A 99 -2.01 14.90 -1.03
CA VAL A 99 -0.73 14.46 -1.60
C VAL A 99 -0.18 13.20 -0.95
N ASN A 100 -0.52 12.98 0.30
CA ASN A 100 0.01 11.88 1.07
C ASN A 100 -0.92 11.50 2.21
N MET A 101 -0.80 10.27 2.67
CA MET A 101 -1.55 9.77 3.81
C MET A 101 -0.68 8.90 4.71
N SER A 102 -1.02 8.88 6.00
CA SER A 102 -0.41 7.98 6.97
C SER A 102 -1.47 7.50 7.96
N PRO A 103 -1.68 6.17 8.13
CA PRO A 103 -1.00 5.07 7.44
C PRO A 103 -1.31 4.99 5.94
N LYS A 104 -0.48 4.24 5.20
CA LYS A 104 -0.75 3.94 3.78
C LYS A 104 -1.96 3.02 3.64
N ALA A 105 -2.58 3.03 2.47
CA ALA A 105 -3.66 2.12 2.12
C ALA A 105 -3.30 0.65 2.42
N GLY A 106 -4.24 -0.08 3.00
CA GLY A 106 -4.02 -1.42 3.52
C GLY A 106 -4.99 -1.77 4.64
N ARG A 107 -4.76 -2.87 5.36
CA ARG A 107 -5.60 -3.24 6.50
C ARG A 107 -5.21 -2.48 7.75
N VAL A 108 -6.12 -1.67 8.26
CA VAL A 108 -5.91 -0.79 9.42
C VAL A 108 -7.01 -1.04 10.44
N ARG A 109 -6.69 -0.89 11.72
CA ARG A 109 -7.67 -1.06 12.79
C ARG A 109 -8.75 0.03 12.69
N ILE A 110 -10.01 -0.33 12.83
CA ILE A 110 -11.14 0.61 12.88
C ILE A 110 -10.93 1.59 14.03
N GLY A 111 -11.26 2.87 13.82
CA GLY A 111 -11.02 3.95 14.79
C GLY A 111 -9.58 4.45 14.85
N SER A 112 -8.67 3.92 14.02
CA SER A 112 -7.30 4.45 13.93
C SER A 112 -7.29 5.85 13.32
N LEU A 113 -6.30 6.66 13.74
CA LEU A 113 -6.08 7.99 13.19
C LEU A 113 -5.37 7.92 11.84
N VAL A 114 -5.98 8.53 10.82
CA VAL A 114 -5.43 8.70 9.47
C VAL A 114 -5.10 10.18 9.28
N LYS A 115 -3.82 10.47 9.05
CA LYS A 115 -3.31 11.80 8.72
C LYS A 115 -3.37 11.99 7.21
N LEU A 116 -4.09 13.00 6.75
CA LEU A 116 -4.15 13.41 5.35
C LEU A 116 -3.33 14.68 5.18
N TYR A 117 -2.30 14.59 4.34
CA TYR A 117 -1.49 15.73 3.95
C TYR A 117 -2.06 16.33 2.68
N TYR A 118 -2.41 17.61 2.70
CA TYR A 118 -3.00 18.32 1.56
C TYR A 118 -2.25 19.60 1.23
N ILE A 119 -2.41 20.06 -0.02
CA ILE A 119 -1.80 21.28 -0.52
C ILE A 119 -2.79 22.44 -0.38
N THR A 120 -2.30 23.60 0.08
CA THR A 120 -3.00 24.89 -0.05
C THR A 120 -2.42 25.70 -1.21
N GLU A 121 -3.12 26.76 -1.60
CA GLU A 121 -2.67 27.63 -2.69
C GLU A 121 -1.27 28.23 -2.43
N ASP A 122 -1.01 28.69 -1.20
CA ASP A 122 0.30 29.21 -0.78
C ASP A 122 1.43 28.18 -0.99
N ILE A 123 1.20 26.94 -0.55
CA ILE A 123 2.16 25.84 -0.68
C ILE A 123 2.39 25.48 -2.15
N LEU A 124 1.37 25.62 -3.00
CA LEU A 124 1.48 25.38 -4.43
C LEU A 124 2.40 26.41 -5.09
N GLU A 125 2.28 27.68 -4.72
CA GLU A 125 3.16 28.75 -5.20
C GLU A 125 4.61 28.54 -4.75
N GLU A 126 4.83 28.25 -3.47
CA GLU A 126 6.15 27.90 -2.93
C GLU A 126 6.74 26.67 -3.63
N SER A 127 5.89 25.68 -3.95
CA SER A 127 6.32 24.49 -4.69
C SER A 127 6.77 24.82 -6.12
N LYS A 128 6.12 25.78 -6.79
CA LYS A 128 6.51 26.26 -8.13
C LYS A 128 7.84 27.02 -8.09
N THR A 129 8.06 27.89 -7.11
CA THR A 129 9.34 28.61 -6.97
C THR A 129 10.50 27.65 -6.67
N LEU A 130 10.26 26.62 -5.86
CA LEU A 130 11.22 25.54 -5.61
C LEU A 130 11.55 24.75 -6.89
N LEU A 131 10.58 24.52 -7.78
CA LEU A 131 10.82 23.85 -9.05
C LEU A 131 11.69 24.71 -9.99
N LEU A 132 11.39 26.01 -10.10
CA LEU A 132 12.16 26.95 -10.91
C LEU A 132 13.61 27.03 -10.43
N SER A 133 13.85 27.21 -9.13
CA SER A 133 15.21 27.28 -8.59
C SER A 133 16.01 25.98 -8.78
N LYS A 134 15.36 24.81 -8.71
CA LYS A 134 15.99 23.52 -9.05
C LYS A 134 16.39 23.46 -10.52
N SER A 135 15.55 23.97 -11.41
CA SER A 135 15.82 24.00 -12.85
C SER A 135 16.97 24.95 -13.21
N GLU A 136 17.10 26.08 -12.52
CA GLU A 136 18.20 27.01 -12.71
C GLU A 136 19.52 26.43 -12.22
N LYS A 137 19.51 25.80 -11.03
CA LYS A 137 20.68 25.12 -10.47
C LYS A 137 21.16 23.98 -11.38
N SER A 138 20.25 23.23 -12.00
CA SER A 138 20.62 22.15 -12.93
C SER A 138 21.20 22.70 -14.24
N LYS A 139 20.61 23.77 -14.81
CA LYS A 139 21.15 24.46 -15.99
C LYS A 139 22.54 25.04 -15.74
N ALA A 140 22.72 25.74 -14.62
CA ALA A 140 24.02 26.28 -14.22
C ALA A 140 25.07 25.16 -14.05
N ARG A 141 24.68 24.02 -13.48
CA ARG A 141 25.56 22.85 -13.38
C ARG A 141 25.94 22.30 -14.75
N GLN A 142 25.00 22.20 -15.69
CA GLN A 142 25.28 21.74 -17.06
C GLN A 142 26.22 22.69 -17.80
N GLN A 143 26.00 24.00 -17.69
CA GLN A 143 26.86 25.02 -18.30
C GLN A 143 28.31 24.92 -17.79
N ARG A 144 28.50 24.81 -16.47
CA ARG A 144 29.83 24.62 -15.87
C ARG A 144 30.52 23.36 -16.37
N LEU A 145 29.77 22.25 -16.52
CA LEU A 145 30.33 21.02 -17.06
C LEU A 145 30.74 21.18 -18.53
N THR A 146 29.93 21.85 -19.36
CA THR A 146 30.29 22.10 -20.75
C THR A 146 31.51 23.02 -20.88
N GLU A 147 31.64 24.05 -20.03
CA GLU A 147 32.80 24.93 -19.99
C GLU A 147 34.07 24.14 -19.61
N VAL A 148 34.03 23.37 -18.53
CA VAL A 148 35.15 22.56 -18.07
C VAL A 148 35.58 21.54 -19.12
N LEU A 149 34.63 20.90 -19.81
CA LEU A 149 34.94 19.92 -20.87
C LEU A 149 35.49 20.57 -22.15
N SER A 150 35.02 21.77 -22.50
CA SER A 150 35.49 22.49 -23.70
C SER A 150 36.88 23.11 -23.53
N THR A 151 37.29 23.42 -22.30
CA THR A 151 38.55 24.13 -21.99
C THR A 151 39.80 23.36 -22.44
N PRO A 152 39.98 22.05 -22.15
CA PRO A 152 41.13 21.28 -22.64
C PRO A 152 41.16 21.12 -24.16
N SER A 153 40.00 20.93 -24.81
CA SER A 153 39.91 20.80 -26.26
C SER A 153 40.29 22.09 -27.00
N GLN A 154 39.97 23.25 -26.43
CA GLN A 154 40.40 24.55 -26.96
C GLN A 154 41.91 24.78 -26.78
N LEU A 155 42.50 24.35 -25.65
CA LEU A 155 43.95 24.43 -25.42
C LEU A 155 44.75 23.52 -26.36
N LEU A 156 44.25 22.32 -26.68
CA LEU A 156 44.89 21.42 -27.64
C LEU A 156 44.88 21.97 -29.07
N LYS A 157 43.78 22.60 -29.52
CA LYS A 157 43.71 23.24 -30.85
C LYS A 157 44.65 24.45 -30.99
N LYS A 158 44.94 25.16 -29.89
CA LYS A 158 45.80 26.37 -29.91
C LYS A 158 47.30 26.05 -29.96
N LYS A 159 47.73 24.86 -29.52
CA LYS A 159 49.13 24.39 -29.60
C LYS A 159 49.55 23.81 -30.96
N SER A 160 48.61 23.65 -31.90
CA SER A 160 48.84 23.09 -33.24
C SER A 160 49.09 24.16 -34.33
N LYS A 161 49.19 25.44 -33.95
CA LYS A 161 49.64 26.56 -34.78
C LYS A 161 50.94 27.10 -34.21
#